data_AF-R7D407-F1
#
_entry.id   AF-R7D407-F1
#
_cell.length_a   1.000
_cell.length_b   1.000
_cell.length_c   1.000
_cell.angle_alpha   90.00
_cell.angle_beta   90.00
_cell.angle_gamma   90.00
#
_symmetry.space_group_name_H-M   'P 1'
#
loop_
_entity.id
_entity.type
_entity.pdbx_description
1 polymer ?
#
loop_
_entity_poly.entity_id
_entity_poly.type
_entity_poly.pdbx_seq_one_letter_code
_entity_poly.pdbx_strand_id
1 'polypeptide(L)'
;MNAVGEARDYDRVFNVAVVADSTTAVADQEYKDLSEQCVIKAGETSGLVNVTILRSDRVAEETVQLQLTLVPNEYFDLPFTYITEIPGRYTEGMTDFYNNPDPRVHNIFISDIMTQPTIWPLNFGEFSREKMELVLRLYPDVTYDDFSALVTVPFIMQNIINEIVSNYLVEQFRAGNPITDADGTLMWFSNVPWEESSMPGDVVLD
;
A
#
# COMPACT_ATOMS: atom_id res chain seq x y z
N MET A 1 12.06 3.50 15.52
CA MET A 1 13.29 2.70 15.32
C MET A 1 13.85 2.31 16.67
N ASN A 2 14.22 1.05 16.88
CA ASN A 2 14.77 0.57 18.16
C ASN A 2 16.30 0.56 18.08
N ALA A 3 16.97 1.26 18.98
CA ALA A 3 18.42 1.18 19.10
C ALA A 3 18.78 0.06 20.08
N VAL A 4 19.77 -0.77 19.73
CA VAL A 4 20.30 -1.80 20.62
C VAL A 4 21.28 -1.14 21.60
N GLY A 5 20.94 -1.11 22.89
CA GLY A 5 21.82 -0.58 23.94
C GLY A 5 21.09 -0.15 25.21
N GLU A 6 21.83 0.14 26.27
CA GLU A 6 21.27 0.65 27.52
C GLU A 6 20.70 2.07 27.37
N ALA A 7 19.72 2.39 28.21
CA ALA A 7 19.25 3.77 28.36
C ALA A 7 20.38 4.63 28.91
N ARG A 8 20.55 5.83 28.36
CA ARG A 8 21.50 6.84 28.84
C ARG A 8 20.75 7.95 29.55
N ASP A 9 21.42 8.65 30.46
CA ASP A 9 20.89 9.80 31.19
C ASP A 9 20.98 11.12 30.41
N TYR A 10 21.41 11.06 29.14
CA TYR A 10 21.46 12.19 28.21
C TYR A 10 20.79 11.85 26.87
N ASP A 11 20.35 12.90 26.15
CA ASP A 11 19.80 12.80 24.80
C ASP A 11 20.88 12.35 23.80
N ARG A 12 20.58 11.33 23.00
CA ARG A 12 21.49 10.80 21.97
C ARG A 12 20.99 11.21 20.59
N VAL A 13 21.70 12.14 19.96
CA VAL A 13 21.42 12.56 18.58
C VAL A 13 22.02 11.53 17.62
N PHE A 14 21.28 11.16 16.59
CA PHE A 14 21.77 10.28 15.53
C PHE A 14 21.30 10.78 14.16
N ASN A 15 22.08 10.49 13.14
CA ASN A 15 21.75 10.89 11.77
C ASN A 15 21.24 9.67 10.97
N VAL A 16 20.39 9.94 10.00
CA VAL A 16 19.80 8.96 9.09
C VAL A 16 20.14 9.37 7.66
N ALA A 17 20.56 8.40 6.85
CA ALA A 17 20.87 8.61 5.44
C ALA A 17 20.20 7.55 4.56
N VAL A 18 19.92 7.90 3.30
CA VAL A 18 19.44 6.96 2.29
C VAL A 18 20.62 6.19 1.72
N VAL A 19 20.49 4.87 1.60
CA VAL A 19 21.49 4.01 0.93
C VAL A 19 21.16 4.01 -0.57
N ALA A 20 21.80 4.92 -1.30
CA ALA A 20 21.49 5.18 -2.72
C ALA A 20 21.59 3.93 -3.60
N ASP A 21 22.65 3.12 -3.44
CA ASP A 21 22.89 1.93 -4.29
C ASP A 21 21.86 0.81 -4.09
N SER A 22 21.07 0.85 -3.02
CA SER A 22 20.08 -0.17 -2.65
C SER A 22 18.66 0.40 -2.52
N THR A 23 18.45 1.63 -2.96
CA THR A 23 17.17 2.31 -2.97
C THR A 23 16.66 2.43 -4.41
N THR A 24 15.46 1.91 -4.67
CA THR A 24 14.77 2.05 -5.95
C THR A 24 13.63 3.07 -5.91
N ALA A 25 13.21 3.48 -4.71
CA ALA A 25 12.27 4.58 -4.49
C ALA A 25 12.92 5.93 -4.83
N VAL A 26 12.17 6.83 -5.46
CA VAL A 26 12.64 8.15 -5.89
C VAL A 26 12.12 9.24 -4.95
N ALA A 27 13.00 10.15 -4.55
CA ALA A 27 12.64 11.28 -3.70
C ALA A 27 11.63 12.20 -4.43
N ASP A 28 10.67 12.74 -3.68
CA ASP A 28 9.54 13.55 -4.16
C ASP A 28 8.56 12.82 -5.09
N GLN A 29 8.81 11.54 -5.41
CA GLN A 29 7.91 10.67 -6.18
C GLN A 29 7.27 9.60 -5.29
N GLU A 30 8.07 8.85 -4.51
CA GLU A 30 7.58 7.80 -3.60
C GLU A 30 7.83 8.12 -2.12
N TYR A 31 8.76 9.04 -1.81
CA TYR A 31 8.98 9.47 -0.44
C TYR A 31 9.47 10.91 -0.35
N LYS A 32 9.18 11.58 0.77
CA LYS A 32 9.68 12.92 1.10
C LYS A 32 9.75 13.15 2.61
N ASP A 33 10.22 14.32 3.02
CA ASP A 33 10.25 14.77 4.42
C ASP A 33 10.96 13.79 5.38
N LEU A 34 12.05 13.15 4.92
CA LEU A 34 12.85 12.25 5.74
C LEU A 34 13.55 13.03 6.86
N SER A 35 13.40 12.58 8.10
CA SER A 35 14.12 13.13 9.24
C SER A 35 15.60 12.72 9.20
N GLU A 36 16.46 13.61 8.72
CA GLU A 36 17.92 13.36 8.61
C GLU A 36 18.63 13.33 9.98
N GLN A 37 18.09 14.04 10.97
CA GLN A 37 18.61 14.06 12.33
C GLN A 37 17.49 13.76 13.32
N CYS A 38 17.73 12.78 14.18
CA CYS A 38 16.76 12.27 15.14
C CYS A 38 17.40 12.17 16.52
N VAL A 39 16.57 12.04 17.56
CA VAL A 39 17.01 12.00 18.96
C VAL A 39 16.37 10.84 19.70
N ILE A 40 17.18 10.09 20.44
CA ILE A 40 16.71 9.19 21.50
C ILE A 40 16.80 9.97 22.80
N LYS A 41 15.66 10.18 23.48
CA LYS A 41 15.64 10.97 24.71
C LYS A 41 16.34 10.27 25.87
N ALA A 42 16.83 11.04 26.83
CA ALA A 42 17.36 10.52 28.08
C ALA A 42 16.35 9.56 28.74
N GLY A 43 16.81 8.40 29.20
CA GLY A 43 15.99 7.33 29.77
C GLY A 43 15.30 6.44 28.72
N GLU A 44 15.31 6.80 27.45
CA GLU A 44 14.70 6.03 26.36
C GLU A 44 15.75 5.21 25.59
N THR A 45 15.28 4.17 24.90
CA THR A 45 16.08 3.27 24.05
C THR A 45 15.64 3.27 22.57
N SER A 46 14.65 4.10 22.22
CA SER A 46 14.13 4.20 20.87
C SER A 46 13.93 5.65 20.47
N GLY A 47 13.98 5.90 19.17
CA GLY A 47 13.73 7.20 18.57
C GLY A 47 12.82 7.06 17.36
N LEU A 48 12.16 8.15 16.99
CA LEU A 48 11.31 8.21 15.81
C LEU A 48 12.08 8.81 14.64
N VAL A 49 12.05 8.10 13.52
CA VAL A 49 12.49 8.58 12.20
C VAL A 49 11.22 8.75 11.39
N ASN A 50 10.89 10.00 11.03
CA ASN A 50 9.70 10.26 10.22
C ASN A 50 10.08 10.32 8.75
N VAL A 51 9.20 9.79 7.91
CA VAL A 51 9.24 9.88 6.45
C VAL A 51 7.80 9.90 5.96
N THR A 52 7.52 10.71 4.95
CA THR A 52 6.22 10.72 4.27
C THR A 52 6.30 9.86 3.03
N ILE A 53 5.46 8.84 2.94
CA ILE A 53 5.34 7.98 1.77
C ILE A 53 4.29 8.56 0.82
N LEU A 54 4.61 8.62 -0.47
CA LEU A 54 3.76 9.16 -1.51
C LEU A 54 3.19 8.02 -2.37
N ARG A 55 1.90 8.10 -2.69
CA ARG A 55 1.28 7.21 -3.67
C ARG A 55 1.63 7.75 -5.07
N SER A 56 2.32 6.93 -5.85
CA SER A 56 2.69 7.19 -7.25
C SER A 56 2.09 6.10 -8.16
N ASP A 57 1.92 6.39 -9.45
CA ASP A 57 1.44 5.40 -10.43
C ASP A 57 2.37 4.18 -10.50
N ARG A 58 3.67 4.37 -10.24
CA ARG A 58 4.65 3.29 -10.21
C ARG A 58 4.40 2.29 -9.08
N VAL A 59 4.08 2.77 -7.88
CA VAL A 59 3.84 1.87 -6.73
C VAL A 59 2.49 1.17 -6.79
N ALA A 60 1.61 1.59 -7.71
CA ALA A 60 0.39 0.88 -8.03
C ALA A 60 0.63 -0.39 -8.88
N GLU A 61 1.77 -0.48 -9.56
CA GLU A 61 2.12 -1.59 -10.46
C GLU A 61 3.27 -2.46 -9.93
N GLU A 62 4.23 -1.86 -9.22
CA GLU A 62 5.39 -2.56 -8.67
C GLU A 62 5.72 -2.15 -7.23
N THR A 63 6.47 -3.00 -6.53
CA THR A 63 7.00 -2.66 -5.21
C THR A 63 8.36 -2.01 -5.34
N VAL A 64 8.55 -0.86 -4.70
CA VAL A 64 9.85 -0.18 -4.62
C VAL A 64 10.44 -0.27 -3.22
N GLN A 65 11.75 -0.09 -3.11
CA GLN A 65 12.49 -0.16 -1.86
C GLN A 65 13.12 1.20 -1.53
N LEU A 66 12.88 1.69 -0.32
CA LEU A 66 13.65 2.75 0.33
C LEU A 66 14.52 2.12 1.41
N GLN A 67 15.85 2.23 1.27
CA GLN A 67 16.77 1.73 2.27
C GLN A 67 17.40 2.89 3.05
N LEU A 68 17.26 2.84 4.36
CA LEU A 68 17.82 3.82 5.29
C LEU A 68 18.99 3.21 6.05
N THR A 69 19.97 4.03 6.42
CA THR A 69 21.05 3.65 7.32
C THR A 69 21.20 4.65 8.45
N LEU A 70 21.52 4.14 9.64
CA LEU A 70 21.93 4.95 10.78
C LEU A 70 23.41 5.30 10.68
N VAL A 71 23.71 6.60 10.76
CA VAL A 71 25.08 7.12 10.70
C VAL A 71 25.57 7.37 12.13
N PRO A 72 26.60 6.63 12.60
CA PRO A 72 27.21 6.85 13.90
C PRO A 72 27.81 8.26 14.04
N ASN A 73 27.82 8.79 15.25
CA ASN A 73 28.45 10.05 15.63
C ASN A 73 28.97 9.99 17.08
N GLU A 74 29.42 11.13 17.62
CA GLU A 74 29.97 11.19 18.98
C GLU A 74 28.98 10.83 20.11
N TYR A 75 27.67 10.90 19.84
CA TYR A 75 26.60 10.63 20.79
C TYR A 75 25.86 9.31 20.53
N PHE A 76 26.09 8.67 19.38
CA PHE A 76 25.40 7.47 18.93
C PHE A 76 26.33 6.53 18.17
N ASP A 77 26.47 5.31 18.65
CA ASP A 77 27.17 4.23 17.95
C ASP A 77 26.39 2.93 18.10
N LEU A 78 26.46 2.08 17.07
CA LEU A 78 25.85 0.75 17.05
C LEU A 78 26.96 -0.30 17.09
N PRO A 79 27.18 -0.96 18.25
CA PRO A 79 28.28 -1.90 18.41
C PRO A 79 28.07 -3.20 17.63
N PHE A 80 26.84 -3.46 17.19
CA PHE A 80 26.50 -4.61 16.36
C PHE A 80 26.45 -4.18 14.89
N THR A 81 27.24 -4.84 14.05
CA THR A 81 27.23 -4.65 12.60
C THR A 81 26.64 -5.85 11.86
N TYR A 82 26.25 -6.91 12.60
CA TYR A 82 25.67 -8.13 12.06
C TYR A 82 24.89 -8.86 13.16
N ILE A 83 23.59 -9.06 12.97
CA ILE A 83 22.78 -9.95 13.80
C ILE A 83 22.86 -11.34 13.17
N THR A 84 23.56 -12.27 13.83
CA THR A 84 23.65 -13.65 13.35
C THR A 84 22.28 -14.34 13.40
N GLU A 85 22.09 -15.37 12.57
CA GLU A 85 20.98 -16.31 12.72
C GLU A 85 20.97 -16.84 14.15
N ILE A 86 19.93 -16.51 14.91
CA ILE A 86 19.71 -17.10 16.24
C ILE A 86 19.02 -18.43 16.00
N PRO A 87 19.66 -19.58 16.31
CA PRO A 87 19.07 -20.90 16.05
C PRO A 87 17.67 -21.01 16.69
N GLY A 88 16.66 -21.35 15.89
CA GLY A 88 15.26 -21.47 16.33
C GLY A 88 14.46 -20.17 16.40
N ARG A 89 15.06 -18.99 16.11
CA ARG A 89 14.32 -17.71 16.07
C ARG A 89 13.56 -17.50 14.76
N TYR A 90 14.10 -17.99 13.65
CA TYR A 90 13.51 -17.88 12.32
C TYR A 90 13.46 -19.27 11.70
N THR A 91 12.28 -19.90 11.69
CA THR A 91 12.06 -21.26 11.15
C THR A 91 11.41 -21.25 9.77
N GLU A 92 10.97 -20.09 9.29
CA GLU A 92 10.36 -19.90 7.99
C GLU A 92 11.40 -19.35 7.00
N GLY A 93 11.29 -19.76 5.72
CA GLY A 93 12.19 -19.30 4.67
C GLY A 93 12.20 -17.76 4.60
N MET A 94 13.39 -17.17 4.53
CA MET A 94 13.54 -15.73 4.38
C MET A 94 12.86 -15.28 3.07
N THR A 95 11.93 -14.34 3.16
CA THR A 95 11.30 -13.71 1.99
C THR A 95 12.17 -12.57 1.47
N ASP A 96 11.91 -12.07 0.25
CA ASP A 96 12.62 -10.90 -0.30
C ASP A 96 12.38 -9.61 0.52
N PHE A 97 11.40 -9.63 1.43
CA PHE A 97 11.06 -8.57 2.38
C PHE A 97 11.82 -8.66 3.71
N TYR A 98 12.86 -9.49 3.78
CA TYR A 98 13.58 -9.80 5.02
C TYR A 98 14.33 -8.58 5.61
N ASN A 99 14.54 -8.64 6.92
CA ASN A 99 15.31 -7.65 7.67
C ASN A 99 16.78 -7.65 7.23
N ASN A 100 17.41 -6.49 7.09
CA ASN A 100 18.84 -6.44 6.84
C ASN A 100 19.60 -7.06 8.04
N PRO A 101 20.56 -7.99 7.82
CA PRO A 101 21.35 -8.54 8.91
C PRO A 101 22.21 -7.48 9.62
N ASP A 102 22.53 -6.38 8.94
CA ASP A 102 23.13 -5.20 9.56
C ASP A 102 22.04 -4.37 10.26
N PRO A 103 22.05 -4.26 11.61
CA PRO A 103 21.04 -3.53 12.36
C PRO A 103 21.11 -2.01 12.18
N ARG A 104 22.10 -1.50 11.44
CA ARG A 104 22.16 -0.10 11.03
C ARG A 104 21.26 0.18 9.83
N VAL A 105 20.95 -0.86 9.04
CA VAL A 105 20.27 -0.73 7.75
C VAL A 105 18.82 -1.19 7.86
N HIS A 106 17.91 -0.38 7.32
CA HIS A 106 16.48 -0.59 7.42
C HIS A 106 15.84 -0.51 6.04
N ASN A 107 15.19 -1.60 5.64
CA ASN A 107 14.45 -1.68 4.39
C ASN A 107 13.00 -1.25 4.63
N ILE A 108 12.50 -0.32 3.82
CA ILE A 108 11.10 0.06 3.73
C ILE A 108 10.64 -0.30 2.33
N PHE A 109 9.65 -1.19 2.22
CA PHE A 109 9.05 -1.56 0.94
C PHE A 109 7.74 -0.80 0.77
N ILE A 110 7.60 -0.14 -0.38
CA ILE A 110 6.45 0.72 -0.69
C ILE A 110 5.72 0.08 -1.85
N SER A 111 4.45 -0.25 -1.64
CA SER A 111 3.57 -0.85 -2.63
C SER A 111 2.13 -0.42 -2.34
N ASP A 112 1.40 -0.19 -3.42
CA ASP A 112 -0.03 0.10 -3.44
C ASP A 112 -0.71 -0.74 -4.54
N ILE A 113 -0.15 -1.94 -4.78
CA ILE A 113 -0.67 -2.91 -5.74
C ILE A 113 -1.99 -3.46 -5.20
N MET A 114 -3.03 -3.37 -6.02
CA MET A 114 -4.34 -3.95 -5.72
C MET A 114 -4.60 -5.12 -6.66
N THR A 115 -4.57 -6.33 -6.11
CA THR A 115 -4.89 -7.56 -6.83
C THR A 115 -6.38 -7.88 -6.72
N GLN A 116 -6.87 -8.81 -7.54
CA GLN A 116 -8.20 -9.36 -7.32
C GLN A 116 -8.26 -10.02 -5.92
N PRO A 117 -9.22 -9.65 -5.05
CA PRO A 117 -9.38 -10.30 -3.76
C PRO A 117 -9.87 -11.75 -3.92
N THR A 118 -9.78 -12.53 -2.85
CA THR A 118 -10.24 -13.93 -2.84
C THR A 118 -11.68 -14.06 -3.34
N ILE A 119 -12.56 -13.14 -2.94
CA ILE A 119 -13.95 -13.07 -3.37
C ILE A 119 -14.11 -11.87 -4.31
N TRP A 120 -14.27 -12.15 -5.59
CA TRP A 120 -14.76 -11.19 -6.56
C TRP A 120 -16.10 -11.68 -7.12
N PRO A 121 -17.22 -11.00 -6.81
CA PRO A 121 -18.53 -11.45 -7.25
C PRO A 121 -18.64 -11.49 -8.79
N LEU A 122 -19.19 -12.58 -9.34
CA LEU A 122 -19.34 -12.74 -10.79
C LEU A 122 -20.18 -11.63 -11.43
N ASN A 123 -21.14 -11.07 -10.68
CA ASN A 123 -21.98 -9.97 -11.14
C ASN A 123 -21.24 -8.62 -11.20
N PHE A 124 -19.98 -8.55 -10.77
CA PHE A 124 -19.14 -7.34 -10.93
C PHE A 124 -18.30 -7.39 -12.22
N GLY A 125 -18.38 -8.49 -12.98
CA GLY A 125 -17.62 -8.70 -14.22
C GLY A 125 -16.15 -9.00 -13.95
N GLU A 126 -15.29 -8.71 -14.92
CA GLU A 126 -13.85 -8.81 -14.74
C GLU A 126 -13.35 -7.83 -13.67
N PHE A 127 -12.37 -8.25 -12.86
CA PHE A 127 -11.79 -7.40 -11.84
C PHE A 127 -10.92 -6.32 -12.46
N SER A 128 -11.13 -5.09 -12.03
CA SER A 128 -10.20 -3.98 -12.23
C SER A 128 -10.03 -3.23 -10.92
N ARG A 129 -8.89 -2.53 -10.78
CA ARG A 129 -8.61 -1.68 -9.64
C ARG A 129 -9.68 -0.58 -9.53
N GLU A 130 -10.02 0.01 -10.67
CA GLU A 130 -11.00 1.08 -10.82
C GLU A 130 -12.39 0.64 -10.33
N LYS A 131 -12.81 -0.59 -10.62
CA LYS A 131 -14.06 -1.16 -10.10
C LYS A 131 -14.03 -1.31 -8.59
N MET A 132 -12.93 -1.82 -8.03
CA MET A 132 -12.81 -1.96 -6.58
C MET A 132 -12.82 -0.58 -5.90
N GLU A 133 -12.06 0.39 -6.40
CA GLU A 133 -12.06 1.75 -5.86
C GLU A 133 -13.46 2.40 -5.96
N LEU A 134 -14.20 2.15 -7.04
CA LEU A 134 -15.57 2.61 -7.19
C LEU A 134 -16.51 1.98 -6.14
N VAL A 135 -16.40 0.66 -5.93
CA VAL A 135 -17.17 -0.06 -4.90
C VAL A 135 -16.92 0.53 -3.52
N LEU A 136 -15.64 0.67 -3.12
CA LEU A 136 -15.28 1.20 -1.81
C LEU A 136 -15.70 2.66 -1.63
N ARG A 137 -15.70 3.45 -2.71
CA ARG A 137 -16.17 4.84 -2.69
C ARG A 137 -17.68 4.95 -2.50
N LEU A 138 -18.46 4.10 -3.16
CA LEU A 138 -19.92 4.15 -3.12
C LEU A 138 -20.51 3.39 -1.92
N TYR A 139 -19.78 2.42 -1.37
CA TYR A 139 -20.16 1.63 -0.21
C TYR A 139 -19.04 1.64 0.85
N PRO A 140 -18.87 2.75 1.59
CA PRO A 140 -17.74 2.93 2.51
C PRO A 140 -17.78 2.04 3.76
N ASP A 141 -18.87 1.29 3.97
CA ASP A 141 -19.01 0.33 5.06
C ASP A 141 -18.25 -0.98 4.82
N VAL A 142 -17.68 -1.17 3.64
CA VAL A 142 -16.75 -2.27 3.34
C VAL A 142 -15.37 -1.76 2.99
N THR A 143 -14.39 -2.61 3.21
CA THR A 143 -12.98 -2.44 2.88
C THR A 143 -12.55 -3.51 1.89
N TYR A 144 -11.37 -3.34 1.26
CA TYR A 144 -10.79 -4.37 0.39
C TYR A 144 -10.68 -5.73 1.10
N ASP A 145 -10.28 -5.72 2.38
CA ASP A 145 -10.10 -6.92 3.19
C ASP A 145 -11.40 -7.69 3.45
N ASP A 146 -12.57 -7.02 3.41
CA ASP A 146 -13.86 -7.69 3.55
C ASP A 146 -14.14 -8.64 2.37
N PHE A 147 -13.53 -8.42 1.21
CA PHE A 147 -13.60 -9.33 0.06
C PHE A 147 -12.66 -10.54 0.20
N SER A 148 -11.96 -10.72 1.31
CA SER A 148 -11.14 -11.91 1.55
C SER A 148 -11.96 -13.15 1.94
N ALA A 149 -13.21 -12.99 2.39
CA ALA A 149 -14.05 -14.10 2.85
C ALA A 149 -15.54 -13.92 2.52
N LEU A 150 -16.26 -15.03 2.30
CA LEU A 150 -17.70 -15.02 2.01
C LEU A 150 -18.57 -14.59 3.20
N VAL A 151 -18.03 -14.68 4.42
CA VAL A 151 -18.78 -14.34 5.64
C VAL A 151 -18.85 -12.83 5.88
N THR A 152 -17.84 -12.08 5.43
CA THR A 152 -17.75 -10.61 5.57
C THR A 152 -18.56 -9.91 4.49
N VAL A 153 -18.51 -10.38 3.24
CA VAL A 153 -19.34 -9.90 2.13
C VAL A 153 -20.27 -11.02 1.65
N PRO A 154 -21.37 -11.31 2.38
CA PRO A 154 -22.33 -12.34 1.99
C PRO A 154 -23.09 -11.93 0.72
N PHE A 155 -23.71 -12.92 0.09
CA PHE A 155 -24.40 -12.76 -1.20
C PHE A 155 -25.40 -11.59 -1.26
N ILE A 156 -26.13 -11.32 -0.17
CA ILE A 156 -27.07 -10.19 -0.10
C ILE A 156 -26.33 -8.85 -0.22
N MET A 157 -25.18 -8.68 0.46
CA MET A 157 -24.38 -7.47 0.35
C MET A 157 -23.81 -7.31 -1.06
N GLN A 158 -23.38 -8.41 -1.70
CA GLN A 158 -22.91 -8.38 -3.09
C GLN A 158 -23.98 -7.83 -4.04
N ASN A 159 -25.25 -8.25 -3.88
CA ASN A 159 -26.35 -7.74 -4.70
C ASN A 159 -26.66 -6.26 -4.43
N ILE A 160 -26.58 -5.82 -3.18
CA ILE A 160 -26.77 -4.40 -2.81
C ILE A 160 -25.67 -3.54 -3.45
N ILE A 161 -24.42 -3.96 -3.34
CA ILE A 161 -23.28 -3.26 -3.95
C ILE A 161 -23.47 -3.21 -5.48
N ASN A 162 -23.83 -4.33 -6.10
CA ASN A 162 -24.09 -4.40 -7.54
C ASN A 162 -25.16 -3.38 -7.99
N GLU A 163 -26.26 -3.29 -7.24
CA GLU A 163 -27.34 -2.35 -7.52
C GLU A 163 -26.89 -0.89 -7.39
N ILE A 164 -26.21 -0.55 -6.29
CA ILE A 164 -25.72 0.81 -6.03
C ILE A 164 -24.75 1.26 -7.13
N VAL A 165 -23.76 0.41 -7.46
CA VAL A 165 -22.75 0.75 -8.47
C VAL A 165 -23.38 0.83 -9.85
N SER A 166 -24.22 -0.12 -10.24
CA SER A 166 -24.89 -0.11 -11.55
C SER A 166 -25.76 1.13 -11.74
N ASN A 167 -26.54 1.51 -10.71
CA ASN A 167 -27.36 2.72 -10.76
C ASN A 167 -26.51 3.97 -10.92
N TYR A 168 -25.41 4.07 -10.16
CA TYR A 168 -24.46 5.18 -10.29
C TYR A 168 -23.87 5.26 -11.71
N LEU A 169 -23.45 4.13 -12.30
CA LEU A 169 -22.90 4.10 -13.65
C LEU A 169 -23.92 4.58 -14.70
N VAL A 170 -25.18 4.13 -14.59
CA VAL A 170 -26.27 4.56 -15.48
C VAL A 170 -26.56 6.05 -15.33
N GLU A 171 -26.58 6.58 -14.10
CA GLU A 171 -26.76 8.00 -13.85
C GLU A 171 -25.63 8.84 -14.45
N GLN A 172 -24.37 8.40 -14.28
CA GLN A 172 -23.21 9.07 -14.88
C GLN A 172 -23.27 9.06 -16.41
N PHE A 173 -23.65 7.93 -17.02
CA PHE A 173 -23.85 7.84 -18.45
C PHE A 173 -24.91 8.84 -18.94
N ARG A 174 -26.09 8.88 -18.28
CA ARG A 174 -27.17 9.84 -18.61
C ARG A 174 -26.76 11.30 -18.42
N ALA A 175 -25.88 11.57 -17.48
CA ALA A 175 -25.31 12.89 -17.26
C ALA A 175 -24.24 13.29 -18.30
N GLY A 176 -23.92 12.41 -19.25
CA GLY A 176 -22.88 12.65 -20.26
C GLY A 176 -21.46 12.39 -19.77
N ASN A 177 -21.29 11.73 -18.63
CA ASN A 177 -20.00 11.41 -18.00
C ASN A 177 -19.82 9.88 -17.90
N PRO A 178 -19.83 9.11 -19.00
CA PRO A 178 -19.69 7.67 -18.94
C PRO A 178 -18.40 7.27 -18.22
N ILE A 179 -18.49 6.33 -17.29
CA ILE A 179 -17.33 5.77 -16.58
C ILE A 179 -16.87 4.54 -17.35
N THR A 180 -15.57 4.46 -17.63
CA THR A 180 -14.96 3.40 -18.43
C THR A 180 -13.94 2.59 -17.63
N ASP A 181 -13.73 1.35 -18.02
CA ASP A 181 -12.55 0.58 -17.62
C ASP A 181 -11.31 1.04 -18.42
N ALA A 182 -10.12 0.54 -18.06
CA ALA A 182 -8.83 0.99 -18.61
C ALA A 182 -8.68 0.76 -20.12
N ASP A 183 -9.42 -0.20 -20.69
CA ASP A 183 -9.45 -0.50 -22.12
C ASP A 183 -10.39 0.44 -22.92
N GLY A 184 -11.12 1.32 -22.23
CA GLY A 184 -12.04 2.30 -22.82
C GLY A 184 -13.48 1.81 -23.00
N THR A 185 -13.78 0.55 -22.64
CA THR A 185 -15.16 0.04 -22.59
C THR A 185 -15.92 0.67 -21.42
N LEU A 186 -17.24 0.71 -21.50
CA LEU A 186 -18.09 1.15 -20.39
C LEU A 186 -17.95 0.19 -19.22
N MET A 187 -17.69 0.74 -18.03
CA MET A 187 -17.55 -0.09 -16.82
C MET A 187 -18.80 -0.93 -16.60
N TRP A 188 -18.60 -2.23 -16.37
CA TRP A 188 -19.69 -3.20 -16.33
C TRP A 188 -19.93 -3.79 -14.94
N PHE A 189 -21.21 -3.83 -14.57
CA PHE A 189 -21.80 -4.58 -13.46
C PHE A 189 -23.12 -5.17 -13.97
N SER A 190 -23.60 -6.30 -13.44
CA SER A 190 -24.66 -7.07 -14.09
C SER A 190 -26.01 -6.36 -14.29
N ASN A 191 -26.24 -5.26 -13.57
CA ASN A 191 -27.50 -4.51 -13.65
C ASN A 191 -27.42 -3.28 -14.58
N VAL A 192 -26.28 -3.04 -15.24
CA VAL A 192 -26.20 -2.00 -16.27
C VAL A 192 -26.86 -2.46 -17.58
N PRO A 193 -27.42 -1.54 -18.38
CA PRO A 193 -28.14 -1.86 -19.62
C PRO A 193 -27.20 -2.05 -20.84
N TRP A 194 -25.91 -2.28 -20.63
CA TRP A 194 -24.92 -2.51 -21.68
C TRP A 194 -24.12 -3.78 -21.42
N GLU A 195 -23.49 -4.31 -22.46
CA GLU A 195 -22.61 -5.48 -22.39
C GLU A 195 -21.21 -5.07 -21.94
N GLU A 196 -20.44 -6.01 -21.39
CA GLU A 196 -19.09 -5.76 -20.85
C GLU A 196 -18.10 -5.24 -21.91
N SER A 197 -18.32 -5.53 -23.19
CA SER A 197 -17.51 -5.04 -24.31
C SER A 197 -18.00 -3.73 -24.94
N SER A 198 -19.04 -3.09 -24.39
CA SER A 198 -19.68 -1.93 -25.02
C SER A 198 -18.81 -0.69 -24.94
N MET A 199 -18.61 0.01 -26.06
CA MET A 199 -18.00 1.34 -26.04
C MET A 199 -19.06 2.40 -25.73
N PRO A 200 -18.67 3.59 -25.20
CA PRO A 200 -19.62 4.66 -24.92
C PRO A 200 -20.50 5.08 -26.10
N GLY A 201 -19.98 4.96 -27.33
CA GLY A 201 -20.71 5.30 -28.55
C GLY A 201 -21.70 4.23 -29.03
N ASP A 202 -21.62 3.01 -28.50
CA ASP A 202 -22.47 1.89 -28.92
C ASP A 202 -23.83 1.90 -28.20
N VAL A 203 -23.91 2.60 -27.06
CA VAL A 203 -25.05 2.57 -26.15
C VAL A 203 -25.87 3.84 -26.27
N VAL A 204 -27.19 3.68 -26.40
CA VAL A 204 -28.16 4.76 -26.28
C VAL A 204 -29.13 4.36 -25.19
N LEU A 205 -29.22 5.18 -24.14
CA LEU A 205 -30.20 4.97 -23.06
C LEU A 205 -31.43 5.83 -23.33
N ASP A 206 -32.58 5.18 -23.32
CA ASP A 206 -33.89 5.84 -23.34
C ASP A 206 -34.18 6.59 -22.01
#